data_AF-A0A2G6KW17-F1
#
_entry.id   AF-A0A2G6KW17-F1
#
_cell.length_a   1.000
_cell.length_b   1.000
_cell.length_c   1.000
_cell.angle_alpha   90.00
_cell.angle_beta   90.00
_cell.angle_gamma   90.00
#
_symmetry.space_group_name_H-M   'P 1'
#
loop_
_entity.id
_entity.type
_entity.pdbx_description
1 polymer ?
#
loop_
_entity_poly.entity_id
_entity_poly.type
_entity_poly.pdbx_seq_one_letter_code
_entity_poly.pdbx_strand_id
1 'polypeptide(L)'
;REFATLQNIAQSGQPFAQACKTLRIWQNKQRNYQAAIKHYAPQQLTHTLQQLARLDKINKGQDKGDGWLLLTHLVSDLLMA
;
A
#
# COMPACT_ATOMS: atom_id res chain seq x y z
N ARG A 1 -1.72 6.73 3.50
CA ARG A 1 -2.35 7.12 4.79
C ARG A 1 -3.38 6.08 5.22
N GLU A 2 -4.18 5.49 4.32
CA GLU A 2 -5.21 4.53 4.69
C GLU A 2 -4.68 3.23 5.33
N PHE A 3 -3.53 2.70 4.89
CA PHE A 3 -2.97 1.46 5.46
C PHE A 3 -2.54 1.58 6.92
N ALA A 4 -1.92 2.70 7.30
CA ALA A 4 -1.56 2.97 8.69
C ALA A 4 -2.83 3.07 9.56
N THR A 5 -3.88 3.72 9.04
CA THR A 5 -5.18 3.80 9.70
C THR A 5 -5.83 2.41 9.85
N LEU A 6 -5.80 1.58 8.81
CA LEU A 6 -6.32 0.20 8.89
C LEU A 6 -5.58 -0.64 9.92
N GLN A 7 -4.27 -0.55 9.96
CA GLN A 7 -3.48 -1.34 10.90
C GLN A 7 -3.66 -0.86 12.35
N ASN A 8 -3.72 0.46 12.57
CA ASN A 8 -4.04 1.02 13.88
C ASN A 8 -5.44 0.60 14.36
N ILE A 9 -6.43 0.57 13.46
CA ILE A 9 -7.79 0.10 13.80
C ILE A 9 -7.81 -1.41 14.07
N ALA A 10 -7.04 -2.20 13.31
CA ALA A 10 -6.89 -3.63 13.56
C ALA A 10 -6.19 -3.92 14.90
N GLN A 11 -5.20 -3.11 15.28
CA GLN A 11 -4.46 -3.23 16.54
C GLN A 11 -5.23 -2.68 17.75
N SER A 12 -6.14 -1.72 17.55
CA SER A 12 -6.95 -1.14 18.64
C SER A 12 -8.12 -2.03 19.08
N GLY A 13 -8.22 -3.26 18.56
CA GLY A 13 -9.27 -4.22 18.89
C GLY A 13 -10.61 -3.95 18.19
N GLN A 14 -10.68 -2.96 17.30
CA GLN A 14 -11.88 -2.74 16.50
C GLN A 14 -12.02 -3.81 15.40
N PRO A 15 -13.25 -4.26 15.11
CA PRO A 15 -13.48 -5.23 14.04
C PRO A 15 -13.02 -4.69 12.68
N PHE A 16 -12.26 -5.49 11.93
CA PHE A 16 -11.77 -5.15 10.59
C PHE A 16 -12.88 -4.65 9.64
N ALA A 17 -14.07 -5.23 9.72
CA ALA A 17 -15.23 -4.81 8.92
C ALA A 17 -15.64 -3.35 9.19
N GLN A 18 -15.56 -2.89 10.44
CA GLN A 18 -15.85 -1.51 10.81
C GLN A 18 -14.78 -0.56 10.25
N ALA A 19 -13.50 -0.97 10.29
CA ALA A 19 -12.41 -0.23 9.67
C ALA A 19 -12.63 -0.04 8.15
N CYS A 20 -13.02 -1.12 7.46
CA CYS A 20 -13.34 -1.09 6.04
C CYS A 20 -14.52 -0.16 5.72
N LYS A 21 -15.55 -0.14 6.57
CA LYS A 21 -16.69 0.78 6.41
C LYS A 21 -16.27 2.24 6.55
N THR A 22 -15.50 2.58 7.59
CA THR A 22 -14.98 3.94 7.83
C THR A 22 -14.14 4.42 6.65
N LEU A 23 -13.31 3.55 6.09
CA LEU A 23 -12.43 3.87 4.97
C LEU A 23 -13.08 3.65 3.59
N ARG A 24 -14.38 3.34 3.56
CA ARG A 24 -15.16 3.10 2.33
C ARG A 24 -14.53 2.05 1.40
N ILE A 25 -13.92 1.02 1.98
CA ILE A 25 -13.32 -0.09 1.25
C ILE A 25 -14.41 -1.03 0.78
N TRP A 26 -14.50 -1.19 -0.54
CA TRP A 26 -15.48 -2.04 -1.19
C TRP A 26 -15.32 -3.49 -0.77
N GLN A 27 -16.45 -4.19 -0.58
CA GLN A 27 -16.49 -5.54 -0.05
C GLN A 27 -15.60 -6.53 -0.84
N ASN A 28 -15.61 -6.43 -2.17
CA ASN A 28 -14.78 -7.27 -3.05
C ASN A 28 -13.26 -7.01 -2.90
N LYS A 29 -12.84 -5.91 -2.29
CA LYS A 29 -11.44 -5.58 -2.01
C LYS A 29 -11.02 -5.90 -0.57
N GLN A 30 -11.96 -6.06 0.36
CA GLN A 30 -11.66 -6.26 1.79
C GLN A 30 -10.75 -7.46 2.05
N ARG A 31 -10.95 -8.57 1.33
CA ARG A 31 -10.08 -9.76 1.42
C ARG A 31 -8.62 -9.44 1.07
N ASN A 32 -8.40 -8.65 0.03
CA ASN A 32 -7.05 -8.27 -0.40
C ASN A 32 -6.38 -7.35 0.62
N TYR A 33 -7.12 -6.38 1.16
CA TYR A 33 -6.64 -5.52 2.24
C TYR A 33 -6.27 -6.34 3.48
N GLN A 34 -7.12 -7.30 3.86
CA GLN A 34 -6.87 -8.14 5.03
C GLN A 34 -5.61 -9.00 4.85
N ALA A 35 -5.39 -9.56 3.67
CA ALA A 35 -4.18 -10.31 3.35
C ALA A 35 -2.94 -9.39 3.38
N ALA A 36 -3.02 -8.21 2.76
CA ALA A 36 -1.91 -7.25 2.70
C ALA A 36 -1.49 -6.75 4.10
N ILE A 37 -2.45 -6.44 4.98
CA ILE A 37 -2.14 -5.94 6.34
C ILE A 37 -1.48 -7.01 7.22
N LYS A 38 -1.76 -8.29 6.96
CA LYS A 38 -1.11 -9.41 7.66
C LYS A 38 0.31 -9.67 7.16
N HIS A 39 0.56 -9.38 5.90
CA HIS A 39 1.82 -9.73 5.24
C HIS A 39 2.84 -8.59 5.29
N TYR A 40 2.41 -7.34 5.12
CA TYR A 40 3.31 -6.20 5.00
C TYR A 40 3.28 -5.31 6.25
N ALA A 41 4.46 -4.82 6.65
CA ALA A 41 4.57 -3.78 7.67
C ALA A 41 4.12 -2.41 7.10
N PRO A 42 3.60 -1.49 7.93
CA PRO A 42 3.18 -0.17 7.45
C PRO A 42 4.31 0.65 6.87
N GLN A 43 5.53 0.51 7.41
CA GLN A 43 6.69 1.23 6.90
C GLN A 43 7.01 0.79 5.47
N GLN A 44 6.96 -0.51 5.18
CA GLN A 44 7.16 -1.06 3.83
C GLN A 44 6.12 -0.48 2.87
N LEU A 45 4.83 -0.58 3.19
CA LEU A 45 3.76 -0.04 2.33
C LEU A 45 3.88 1.47 2.13
N THR A 46 4.26 2.21 3.18
CA THR A 46 4.45 3.66 3.08
C THR A 46 5.62 4.00 2.16
N HIS A 47 6.73 3.26 2.26
CA HIS A 47 7.87 3.40 1.38
C HIS A 47 7.50 3.08 -0.08
N THR A 48 6.82 1.95 -0.32
CA THR A 48 6.35 1.57 -1.65
C THR A 48 5.43 2.64 -2.26
N LEU A 49 4.50 3.22 -1.49
CA LEU A 49 3.62 4.29 -1.97
C LEU A 49 4.40 5.55 -2.36
N GLN A 50 5.49 5.89 -1.64
CA GLN A 50 6.36 7.02 -2.00
C GLN A 50 7.09 6.75 -3.32
N GLN A 51 7.60 5.54 -3.53
CA GLN A 51 8.25 5.15 -4.77
C GLN A 51 7.27 5.10 -5.95
N LEU A 52 6.03 4.65 -5.73
CA LEU A 52 4.96 4.72 -6.75
C LEU A 52 4.61 6.17 -7.12
N ALA A 53 4.59 7.08 -6.15
CA ALA A 53 4.40 8.50 -6.44
C ALA A 53 5.56 9.08 -7.27
N ARG A 54 6.79 8.59 -7.06
CA ARG A 54 7.93 8.93 -7.92
C ARG A 54 7.78 8.35 -9.33
N LEU A 55 7.37 7.08 -9.44
CA LEU A 55 7.12 6.42 -10.71
C LEU A 55 6.07 7.18 -11.55
N ASP A 56 5.00 7.65 -10.92
CA ASP A 56 3.98 8.49 -11.57
C ASP A 56 4.57 9.78 -12.15
N LYS A 57 5.49 10.44 -11.42
CA LYS A 57 6.19 11.63 -11.93
C LYS A 57 7.10 11.30 -13.11
N ILE A 58 7.82 10.17 -13.08
CA ILE A 58 8.66 9.71 -14.19
C ILE A 58 7.79 9.48 -15.44
N ASN A 59 6.67 8.77 -15.31
CA ASN A 59 5.75 8.49 -16.41
C ASN A 59 5.13 9.76 -17.00
N LYS A 60 4.97 10.82 -16.19
CA LYS A 60 4.49 12.13 -16.62
C LYS A 60 5.59 13.05 -17.15
N GLY A 61 6.85 12.59 -17.20
CA GLY A 61 8.01 13.40 -17.59
C GLY A 61 8.36 14.52 -16.60
N GLN A 62 7.83 14.47 -15.38
CA GLN A 62 8.07 15.46 -14.33
C GLN A 62 9.28 15.12 -13.44
N ASP A 63 9.77 13.88 -13.51
CA ASP A 63 11.00 13.42 -12.88
C ASP A 63 11.82 12.63 -13.91
N LYS A 64 13.13 12.53 -13.69
CA LYS A 64 14.05 11.77 -14.55
C LYS A 64 14.29 10.38 -13.99
N GLY A 65 14.42 9.41 -14.88
CA GLY A 65 14.79 8.05 -14.54
C GLY A 65 14.13 7.03 -15.45
N ASP A 66 14.46 5.76 -15.22
CA ASP A 66 13.82 4.64 -15.88
C ASP A 66 12.65 4.15 -15.03
N GLY A 67 11.42 4.39 -15.52
CA GLY A 67 10.20 3.98 -14.83
C GLY A 67 10.04 2.45 -14.78
N TRP A 68 10.52 1.73 -15.79
CA TRP A 68 10.48 0.26 -15.80
C TRP A 68 11.42 -0.30 -14.76
N LEU A 69 12.65 0.21 -14.67
CA LEU A 69 13.61 -0.20 -13.65
C LEU A 69 13.09 0.06 -12.23
N LEU A 70 12.48 1.23 -11.99
CA LEU A 70 11.88 1.55 -10.70
C LEU A 70 10.71 0.61 -10.36
N LEU A 71 9.85 0.30 -11.34
CA LEU A 71 8.75 -0.65 -11.15
C LEU A 71 9.27 -2.06 -10.84
N THR A 72 10.31 -2.53 -11.52
CA THR A 72 10.93 -3.82 -11.26
C THR A 72 11.43 -3.91 -9.82
N HIS A 73 12.19 -2.91 -9.36
CA HIS A 73 12.65 -2.87 -7.96
C HIS A 73 11.48 -2.88 -6.97
N LEU A 74 10.42 -2.10 -7.23
CA LEU A 74 9.25 -2.06 -6.35
C LEU A 74 8.56 -3.42 -6.21
N VAL A 75 8.41 -4.15 -7.30
CA VAL A 75 7.80 -5.48 -7.28
C VAL A 75 8.72 -6.48 -6.57
N SER A 76 10.03 -6.43 -6.81
CA SER A 76 11.01 -7.27 -6.12
C SER A 76 10.98 -7.04 -4.60
N ASP A 77 10.96 -5.79 -4.16
CA ASP A 77 10.92 -5.43 -2.74
C ASP A 77 9.65 -5.94 -2.04
N LEU A 78 8.51 -5.93 -2.74
CA LEU A 78 7.26 -6.47 -2.22
C LEU A 78 7.23 -8.00 -2.20
N LEU A 79 7.89 -8.67 -3.15
CA LEU A 79 7.91 -10.14 -3.22
C LEU A 79 8.88 -10.78 -2.21
N MET A 80 9.89 -10.04 -1.75
CA MET A 80 10.85 -10.52 -0.74
C MET A 80 10.44 -10.19 0.70
N ALA A 81 9.25 -9.60 0.90
CA ALA A 81 8.73 -9.18 2.20
C ALA A 81 7.98 -10.29 2.97
#